data_AF-A0A345D714-F1
#
_entry.id   AF-A0A345D714-F1
#
_cell.length_a   1.000
_cell.length_b   1.000
_cell.length_c   1.000
_cell.angle_alpha   90.00
_cell.angle_beta   90.00
_cell.angle_gamma   90.00
#
_symmetry.space_group_name_H-M   'P 1'
#
loop_
_entity.id
_entity.type
_entity.pdbx_description
1 polymer ?
#
loop_
_entity_poly.entity_id
_entity_poly.type
_entity_poly.pdbx_seq_one_letter_code
_entity_poly.pdbx_strand_id
1 'polypeptide(L)'
;MHLCWKLTLMMMVLVCVTEQQVNEFRRPTRVGVTCCKVVSKGRIPAEIKLIGYKHQNALSPCVNAIIFYTEKDKYCSDPKARWIRQRLEGLKKMSQ
;
A
#
# COMPACT_ATOMS: atom_id res chain seq x y z
N MET A 1 -7.49 -30.74 52.73
CA MET A 1 -6.95 -31.27 51.45
C MET A 1 -7.67 -30.69 50.22
N HIS A 2 -9.01 -30.62 50.18
CA HIS A 2 -9.78 -30.13 49.02
C HIS A 2 -9.77 -28.59 48.85
N LEU A 3 -9.61 -27.82 49.94
CA LEU A 3 -9.63 -26.35 49.91
C LEU A 3 -8.33 -25.75 49.33
N CYS A 4 -7.19 -26.39 49.60
CA CYS A 4 -5.89 -25.95 49.07
C CYS A 4 -5.82 -26.07 47.54
N TRP A 5 -6.36 -27.15 46.97
CA TRP A 5 -6.44 -27.35 45.52
C TRP A 5 -7.33 -26.31 44.82
N LYS A 6 -8.42 -25.91 45.46
CA LYS A 6 -9.31 -24.85 44.94
C LYS A 6 -8.63 -23.48 44.98
N LEU A 7 -7.87 -23.20 46.03
CA LEU A 7 -7.10 -21.96 46.17
C LEU A 7 -5.94 -21.89 45.17
N THR A 8 -5.23 -23.00 44.92
CA THR A 8 -4.16 -23.04 43.91
C THR A 8 -4.69 -22.89 42.49
N LEU A 9 -5.84 -23.50 42.17
CA LEU A 9 -6.51 -23.29 40.87
C LEU A 9 -6.95 -21.84 40.66
N MET A 10 -7.53 -21.20 41.69
CA MET A 10 -7.92 -19.78 41.63
C MET A 10 -6.73 -18.86 41.35
N MET A 11 -5.58 -19.10 42.01
CA MET A 11 -4.38 -18.29 41.80
C MET A 11 -3.77 -18.47 40.40
N MET A 12 -3.78 -19.70 39.84
CA MET A 12 -3.33 -19.92 38.46
C MET A 12 -4.23 -19.20 37.44
N VAL A 13 -5.55 -19.18 37.66
CA VAL A 13 -6.46 -18.45 36.77
C VAL A 13 -6.20 -16.94 36.82
N LEU A 14 -5.97 -16.34 37.99
CA LEU A 14 -5.67 -14.90 38.10
C LEU A 14 -4.38 -14.49 37.36
N VAL A 15 -3.33 -15.31 37.42
CA VAL A 15 -2.05 -15.02 36.73
C VAL A 15 -2.20 -15.07 35.21
N CYS A 16 -3.06 -15.95 34.67
CA CYS A 16 -3.33 -16.00 33.23
C CYS A 16 -4.07 -14.77 32.69
N VAL A 17 -4.89 -14.08 33.50
CA VAL A 17 -5.65 -12.91 33.01
C VAL A 17 -4.77 -11.66 32.93
N THR A 18 -3.71 -11.57 33.74
CA THR A 18 -2.86 -10.37 33.80
C THR A 18 -1.80 -10.31 32.70
N GLU A 19 -1.51 -11.42 32.01
CA GLU A 19 -0.59 -11.48 30.87
C GLU A 19 -1.29 -11.31 29.51
N GLN A 20 -2.49 -10.71 29.48
CA GLN A 20 -2.95 -10.07 28.26
C GLN A 20 -2.13 -8.81 28.04
N GLN A 21 -0.98 -9.06 27.41
CA GLN A 21 -0.18 -8.07 26.70
C GLN A 21 -1.11 -7.00 26.17
N VAL A 22 -0.94 -5.79 26.70
CA VAL A 22 -1.41 -4.55 26.11
C VAL A 22 -0.63 -4.41 24.80
N ASN A 23 -0.93 -5.27 23.83
CA ASN A 23 -0.66 -5.04 22.43
C ASN A 23 -1.57 -3.89 22.09
N GLU A 24 -1.06 -2.68 22.36
CA GLU A 24 -1.53 -1.46 21.76
C GLU A 24 -1.65 -1.74 20.26
N PHE A 25 -2.88 -2.01 19.82
CA PHE A 25 -3.25 -1.95 18.41
C PHE A 25 -3.21 -0.47 18.01
N ARG A 26 -2.02 0.12 18.05
CA ARG A 26 -1.72 1.44 17.50
C ARG A 26 -1.87 1.31 16.00
N ARG A 27 -3.10 1.53 15.53
CA ARG A 27 -3.32 1.87 14.14
C ARG A 27 -2.34 3.00 13.81
N PRO A 28 -1.49 2.85 12.79
CA PRO A 28 -0.58 3.92 12.41
C PRO A 28 -1.39 5.19 12.19
N THR A 29 -1.17 6.20 13.04
CA THR A 29 -1.90 7.48 13.01
C THR A 29 -1.67 8.23 11.70
N ARG A 30 -0.62 7.84 10.96
CA ARG A 30 -0.31 8.29 9.61
C ARG A 30 0.03 7.10 8.75
N VAL A 31 -0.92 6.68 7.92
CA VAL A 31 -0.61 5.82 6.77
C VAL A 31 -0.01 6.70 5.68
N GLY A 32 1.27 6.48 5.37
CA GLY A 32 1.91 7.15 4.23
C GLY A 32 1.25 6.68 2.94
N VAL A 33 0.51 7.55 2.26
CA VAL A 33 -0.03 7.23 0.94
C VAL A 33 1.09 7.31 -0.10
N THR A 34 1.53 6.15 -0.59
CA THR A 34 2.48 6.08 -1.70
C THR A 34 1.73 6.24 -3.01
N CYS A 35 1.72 7.46 -3.55
CA CYS A 35 1.05 7.82 -4.79
C CYS A 35 1.82 8.88 -5.57
N CYS A 36 1.49 9.05 -6.85
CA CYS A 36 2.04 10.14 -7.66
C CYS A 36 1.48 11.48 -7.18
N LYS A 37 2.36 12.36 -6.70
CA LYS A 37 2.05 13.76 -6.34
C LYS A 37 2.34 14.74 -7.47
N VAL A 38 3.23 14.36 -8.38
CA VAL A 38 3.61 15.11 -9.58
C VAL A 38 3.60 14.19 -10.78
N VAL A 39 3.41 14.75 -11.97
CA VAL A 39 3.39 14.01 -13.24
C VAL A 39 4.33 14.66 -14.25
N SER A 40 4.96 13.82 -15.07
CA SER A 40 5.77 14.27 -16.20
C SER A 40 4.94 14.27 -17.48
N LYS A 41 5.15 15.29 -18.32
CA LYS A 41 4.66 15.32 -19.71
C LYS A 41 5.69 14.74 -20.70
N GLY A 42 6.93 14.56 -20.26
CA GLY A 42 8.03 14.03 -21.07
C GLY A 42 7.80 12.57 -21.44
N ARG A 43 8.26 12.17 -22.63
CA ARG A 43 8.16 10.78 -23.09
C ARG A 43 9.10 9.89 -22.30
N ILE A 44 8.63 8.70 -21.96
CA ILE A 44 9.50 7.63 -21.47
C ILE A 44 10.27 7.07 -22.69
N PRO A 45 11.61 6.99 -22.64
CA PRO A 45 12.41 6.42 -23.72
C PRO A 45 11.95 5.01 -24.12
N ALA A 46 12.02 4.70 -25.40
CA ALA A 46 11.47 3.45 -25.95
C ALA A 46 12.22 2.21 -25.45
N GLU A 47 13.48 2.39 -25.08
CA GLU A 47 14.41 1.38 -24.55
C GLU A 47 13.99 0.88 -23.17
N ILE A 48 13.16 1.66 -22.45
CA ILE A 48 12.65 1.28 -21.15
C ILE A 48 11.48 0.32 -21.32
N LYS A 49 11.71 -0.93 -20.89
CA LYS A 49 10.70 -1.99 -20.88
C LYS A 49 9.62 -1.72 -19.82
N LEU A 50 8.40 -1.48 -20.30
CA LEU A 50 7.22 -1.29 -19.47
C LEU A 50 6.49 -2.64 -19.30
N ILE A 51 6.24 -3.04 -18.05
CA ILE A 51 5.51 -4.28 -17.73
C ILE A 51 4.01 -4.07 -17.84
N GLY A 52 3.56 -2.86 -17.54
CA GLY A 52 2.15 -2.50 -17.58
C GLY A 52 1.95 -1.10 -17.05
N TYR A 53 0.68 -0.71 -16.92
CA TYR A 53 0.31 0.60 -16.41
C TYR A 53 -0.88 0.53 -15.46
N LYS A 54 -1.01 1.55 -14.62
CA LYS A 54 -2.19 1.79 -13.77
C LYS A 54 -2.64 3.23 -13.94
N HIS A 55 -3.96 3.43 -13.97
CA HIS A 55 -4.52 4.77 -13.85
C HIS A 55 -4.77 5.07 -12.38
N GLN A 56 -4.14 6.13 -11.88
CA GLN A 56 -4.35 6.67 -10.55
C GLN A 56 -5.31 7.87 -10.64
N ASN A 57 -6.43 7.80 -9.92
CA ASN A 57 -7.35 8.92 -9.78
C ASN A 57 -6.77 10.01 -8.87
N ALA A 58 -7.16 11.27 -9.07
CA ALA A 58 -6.78 12.35 -8.18
C ALA A 58 -7.47 12.21 -6.82
N LEU A 59 -6.70 12.28 -5.75
CA LEU A 59 -7.16 12.31 -4.37
C LEU A 59 -6.06 12.95 -3.52
N SER A 60 -6.24 14.20 -3.08
CA SER A 60 -5.19 14.96 -2.39
C SER A 60 -4.51 14.13 -1.28
N PRO A 61 -3.17 14.02 -1.25
CA PRO A 61 -2.17 14.78 -2.04
C PRO A 61 -1.83 14.18 -3.42
N CYS A 62 -2.50 13.12 -3.84
CA CYS A 62 -2.28 12.42 -5.10
C CYS A 62 -2.93 13.16 -6.28
N VAL A 63 -2.24 13.23 -7.40
CA VAL A 63 -2.75 13.81 -8.65
C VAL A 63 -3.23 12.72 -9.60
N ASN A 64 -4.02 13.11 -10.60
CA ASN A 64 -4.42 12.21 -11.67
C ASN A 64 -3.20 11.81 -12.51
N ALA A 65 -2.88 10.52 -12.61
CA ALA A 65 -1.65 10.05 -13.22
C ALA A 65 -1.83 8.70 -13.94
N ILE A 66 -1.11 8.51 -15.04
CA ILE A 66 -0.82 7.18 -15.58
C ILE A 66 0.53 6.72 -15.01
N ILE A 67 0.50 5.66 -14.22
CA ILE A 67 1.69 5.06 -13.61
C ILE A 67 2.14 3.93 -14.52
N PHE A 68 3.29 4.09 -15.15
CA PHE A 68 3.95 2.98 -15.85
C PHE A 68 4.86 2.24 -14.90
N TYR A 69 4.86 0.92 -14.96
CA TYR A 69 5.69 0.07 -14.11
C TYR A 69 6.77 -0.58 -14.96
N THR A 70 7.98 -0.57 -14.45
CA THR A 70 9.12 -1.32 -14.96
C THR A 70 9.53 -2.37 -13.94
N GLU A 71 10.58 -3.13 -14.26
CA GLU A 71 11.13 -4.12 -13.34
C GLU A 71 11.71 -3.48 -12.06
N LYS A 72 12.12 -2.21 -12.14
CA LYS A 72 12.82 -1.51 -11.04
C LYS A 72 12.06 -0.31 -10.49
N ASP A 73 11.28 0.37 -11.33
CA ASP A 73 10.77 1.71 -11.01
C ASP A 73 9.35 1.96 -11.55
N LYS A 74 8.79 3.09 -11.12
CA LYS A 74 7.47 3.58 -11.54
C LYS A 74 7.59 4.98 -12.10
N TYR A 75 6.94 5.23 -13.23
CA TYR A 75 6.91 6.55 -13.88
C TYR A 75 5.51 7.16 -13.79
N CYS A 76 5.40 8.30 -13.12
CA CYS A 76 4.17 9.10 -13.05
C CYS A 76 4.06 10.01 -14.28
N SER A 77 3.16 9.70 -15.20
CA SER A 77 2.96 10.47 -16.44
C SER A 77 1.60 11.18 -16.46
N ASP A 78 1.56 12.36 -17.08
CA ASP A 78 0.34 13.16 -17.22
C ASP A 78 -0.61 12.45 -18.19
N PRO A 79 -1.83 12.06 -17.76
CA PRO A 79 -2.80 11.38 -18.62
C PRO A 79 -3.17 12.18 -19.88
N LYS A 80 -2.98 13.50 -19.87
CA LYS A 80 -3.30 14.40 -20.99
C LYS A 80 -2.15 14.54 -22.00
N ALA A 81 -0.98 13.94 -21.76
CA ALA A 81 0.12 14.01 -22.70
C ALA A 81 -0.19 13.24 -23.99
N ARG A 82 0.08 13.86 -25.15
CA ARG A 82 -0.32 13.34 -26.48
C ARG A 82 0.18 11.92 -26.78
N TRP A 83 1.34 11.55 -26.22
CA TRP A 83 1.98 10.25 -26.46
C TRP A 83 1.39 9.11 -25.61
N ILE A 84 0.61 9.41 -24.57
CA ILE A 84 0.09 8.41 -23.64
C ILE A 84 -0.79 7.42 -24.36
N ARG A 85 -1.74 7.91 -25.17
CA ARG A 85 -2.68 7.04 -25.89
C ARG A 85 -1.95 5.98 -26.71
N GLN A 86 -0.95 6.41 -27.50
CA GLN A 86 -0.11 5.51 -28.30
C GLN A 86 0.74 4.57 -27.43
N ARG A 87 1.30 5.06 -26.31
CA ARG A 87 2.14 4.23 -25.45
C ARG A 87 1.35 3.19 -24.66
N LEU A 88 0.07 3.43 -24.42
CA LEU A 88 -0.83 2.49 -23.74
C LEU A 88 -1.27 1.34 -24.67
N GLU A 89 -1.23 1.53 -25.98
CA GLU A 89 -1.55 0.48 -26.96
C GLU A 89 -0.59 -0.71 -26.78
N GLY A 90 -1.15 -1.89 -26.56
CA GLY A 90 -0.37 -3.12 -26.32
C GLY A 90 0.15 -3.29 -24.88
N LEU A 91 -0.01 -2.32 -23.98
CA LEU A 91 0.34 -2.50 -22.56
C LEU A 91 -0.85 -3.06 -21.76
N LYS A 92 -0.56 -3.97 -20.83
CA LYS A 92 -1.56 -4.48 -19.89
C LYS A 92 -1.94 -3.42 -18.86
N LYS A 93 -3.23 -3.12 -18.76
CA LYS A 93 -3.77 -2.37 -17.61
C LYS A 93 -3.75 -3.26 -16.38
N MET A 94 -3.08 -2.82 -15.34
CA MET A 94 -3.07 -3.51 -14.06
C MET A 94 -4.28 -3.06 -13.24
N SER A 95 -5.14 -4.01 -12.90
CA SER A 95 -6.28 -3.78 -12.02
C SER A 95 -5.80 -3.55 -10.58
N GLN A 96 -6.60 -2.78 -9.84
CA GLN A 96 -6.39 -2.49 -8.43
C GLN A 96 -6.80 -3.67 -7.56
#